data_AF-A0A965V892-F1
#
_entry.id   AF-A0A965V892-F1
#
_cell.length_a   1.000
_cell.length_b   1.000
_cell.length_c   1.000
_cell.angle_alpha   90.00
_cell.angle_beta   90.00
_cell.angle_gamma   90.00
#
_symmetry.space_group_name_H-M   'P 1'
#
loop_
_entity.id
_entity.type
_entity.pdbx_description
1 polymer ?
#
loop_
_entity_poly.entity_id
_entity_poly.type
_entity_poly.pdbx_seq_one_letter_code
_entity_poly.pdbx_strand_id
1 'polypeptide(L)'
;MKTINWKRWLSVFGCLAFFLILFFTGGKSLFWNATALGGLMIYFWIFEVVSIYITALFPLILAIPLGILSTSDLAEAYGNGSVYLFFGGFILALGLEKWKVHEQIARRIVSLVGNSKPRILLGFLLSTGLLSMWISNTATALMMLPMALAIIQAMPVDQQKSKFS
;
A
#
# COMPACT_ATOMS: atom_id res chain seq x y z
N MET A 1 25.28 17.66 -10.24
CA MET A 1 24.21 17.60 -11.26
C MET A 1 22.88 17.85 -10.57
N LYS A 2 22.22 19.00 -10.82
CA LYS A 2 20.87 19.26 -10.30
C LYS A 2 19.95 18.20 -10.91
N THR A 3 19.38 17.33 -10.08
CA THR A 3 18.38 16.36 -10.53
C THR A 3 17.21 17.15 -11.10
N ILE A 4 17.01 17.03 -12.41
CA ILE A 4 15.85 17.61 -13.07
C ILE A 4 14.63 17.01 -12.37
N ASN A 5 13.82 17.87 -11.76
CA ASN A 5 12.73 17.43 -10.91
C ASN A 5 11.53 17.09 -11.81
N TRP A 6 11.64 16.02 -12.60
CA TRP A 6 10.67 15.58 -13.62
C TRP A 6 9.24 15.51 -13.06
N LYS A 7 9.10 15.07 -11.79
CA LYS A 7 7.83 15.07 -11.06
C LYS A 7 7.18 16.45 -10.97
N ARG A 8 7.96 17.53 -10.88
CA ARG A 8 7.45 18.91 -10.86
C ARG A 8 6.78 19.26 -12.20
N TRP A 9 7.35 18.83 -13.32
CA TRP A 9 6.75 19.04 -14.64
C TRP A 9 5.48 18.22 -14.83
N LEU A 10 5.45 16.97 -14.36
CA LEU A 10 4.22 16.16 -14.34
C LEU A 10 3.13 16.82 -13.50
N SER A 11 3.46 17.35 -12.31
CA SER A 11 2.50 18.07 -11.46
C SER A 11 1.90 19.27 -12.18
N VAL A 12 2.74 20.10 -12.81
CA VAL A 12 2.29 21.27 -13.57
C VAL A 12 1.38 20.83 -14.72
N PHE A 13 1.72 19.76 -15.44
CA PHE A 13 0.90 19.24 -16.54
C PHE A 13 -0.48 18.76 -16.05
N GLY A 14 -0.53 17.98 -14.97
CA GLY A 14 -1.78 17.52 -14.38
C GLY A 14 -2.66 18.67 -13.91
N CYS A 15 -2.09 19.66 -13.21
CA CYS A 15 -2.81 20.86 -12.78
C CYS A 15 -3.30 21.70 -13.97
N LEU A 16 -2.46 21.86 -15.01
CA LEU A 16 -2.86 22.57 -16.22
C LEU A 16 -4.04 21.88 -16.91
N ALA A 17 -4.01 20.55 -17.06
CA ALA A 17 -5.12 19.79 -17.62
C ALA A 17 -6.40 19.96 -16.80
N PHE A 18 -6.31 19.90 -15.47
CA PHE A 18 -7.42 20.16 -14.56
C PHE A 18 -8.04 21.55 -14.77
N PHE A 19 -7.22 22.61 -14.74
CA PHE A 19 -7.70 23.98 -14.94
C PHE A 19 -8.23 24.23 -16.35
N LEU A 20 -7.64 23.60 -17.38
CA LEU A 20 -8.13 23.68 -18.75
C LEU A 20 -9.54 23.09 -18.86
N ILE A 21 -9.78 21.92 -18.29
CA ILE A 21 -11.12 21.29 -18.31
C ILE A 21 -12.13 22.20 -17.61
N LEU A 22 -11.80 22.74 -16.44
CA LEU A 22 -12.69 23.66 -15.72
C LEU A 22 -12.96 24.96 -16.49
N PHE A 23 -11.94 25.51 -17.14
CA PHE A 23 -12.07 26.73 -17.94
C PHE A 23 -12.98 26.53 -19.15
N PHE A 24 -12.79 25.46 -19.93
CA PHE A 24 -13.61 25.17 -21.11
C PHE A 24 -15.06 24.83 -20.79
N THR A 25 -15.32 24.22 -19.63
CA THR A 25 -16.65 23.76 -19.24
C THR A 25 -17.39 24.78 -18.37
N GLY A 26 -16.74 25.89 -18.02
CA GLY A 26 -17.28 26.97 -17.19
C GLY A 26 -17.56 26.57 -15.75
N GLY A 27 -17.10 25.38 -15.30
CA GLY A 27 -17.23 24.90 -13.93
C GLY A 27 -18.66 24.66 -13.42
N LYS A 28 -19.68 24.69 -14.29
CA LYS A 28 -21.10 24.56 -13.90
C LYS A 28 -21.65 23.14 -13.99
N SER A 29 -20.97 22.26 -14.74
CA SER A 29 -21.44 20.90 -14.97
C SER A 29 -20.81 19.94 -13.96
N LEU A 30 -21.65 19.26 -13.19
CA LEU A 30 -21.25 18.20 -12.25
C LEU A 30 -20.32 17.17 -12.91
N PHE A 31 -20.71 16.69 -14.10
CA PHE A 31 -19.98 15.66 -14.84
C PHE A 31 -18.54 16.08 -15.17
N TRP A 32 -18.36 17.28 -15.70
CA TRP A 32 -17.04 17.77 -16.08
C TRP A 32 -16.17 18.09 -14.87
N ASN A 33 -16.75 18.64 -13.79
CA ASN A 33 -16.03 18.91 -12.56
C ASN A 33 -15.55 17.62 -11.88
N ALA A 34 -16.42 16.60 -11.80
CA ALA A 34 -16.07 15.28 -11.28
C ALA A 34 -15.00 14.60 -12.14
N THR A 35 -15.11 14.70 -13.47
CA THR A 35 -14.12 14.15 -14.41
C THR A 35 -12.77 14.85 -14.27
N ALA A 36 -12.75 16.18 -14.12
CA ALA A 36 -11.52 16.94 -13.93
C ALA A 36 -10.81 16.52 -12.63
N LEU A 37 -11.54 16.50 -11.51
CA LEU A 37 -10.98 16.11 -10.21
C LEU A 37 -10.53 14.64 -10.20
N GLY A 38 -11.40 13.72 -10.65
CA GLY A 38 -11.08 12.30 -10.72
C GLY A 38 -9.91 12.00 -11.66
N GLY A 39 -9.87 12.64 -12.82
CA GLY A 39 -8.76 12.53 -13.78
C GLY A 39 -7.44 13.04 -13.22
N LEU A 40 -7.46 14.17 -12.50
CA LEU A 40 -6.28 14.69 -11.80
C LEU A 40 -5.78 13.69 -10.75
N MET A 41 -6.67 13.12 -9.95
CA MET A 41 -6.33 12.14 -8.92
C MET A 41 -5.73 10.87 -9.52
N ILE A 42 -6.36 10.30 -10.56
CA ILE A 42 -5.86 9.11 -11.27
C ILE A 42 -4.47 9.38 -11.84
N TYR A 43 -4.28 10.54 -12.49
CA TYR A 43 -2.99 10.93 -13.02
C TYR A 43 -1.93 11.04 -11.92
N PHE A 44 -2.24 11.67 -10.78
CA PHE A 44 -1.29 11.78 -9.66
C PHE A 44 -0.99 10.45 -8.99
N TRP A 45 -1.94 9.51 -8.95
CA TRP A 45 -1.71 8.16 -8.44
C TRP A 45 -0.83 7.32 -9.37
N ILE A 46 -1.09 7.31 -10.67
CA ILE A 46 -0.31 6.53 -11.64
C ILE A 46 1.15 7.00 -11.68
N PHE A 47 1.37 8.31 -11.67
CA PHE A 47 2.70 8.88 -11.80
C PHE A 47 3.39 9.17 -10.45
N GLU A 48 2.73 8.86 -9.34
CA GLU A 48 3.18 9.18 -7.97
C GLU A 48 3.84 10.56 -7.86
N VAL A 49 3.15 11.56 -8.43
CA VAL A 49 3.61 12.95 -8.45
C VAL A 49 3.64 13.51 -7.04
N VAL A 50 2.61 13.18 -6.27
CA VAL A 50 2.44 13.45 -4.85
C VAL A 50 2.07 12.12 -4.18
N SER A 51 2.34 11.98 -2.87
CA SER A 51 1.96 10.79 -2.11
C SER A 51 0.48 10.47 -2.28
N ILE A 52 0.16 9.17 -2.41
CA ILE A 52 -1.20 8.64 -2.58
C ILE A 52 -2.19 9.20 -1.53
N TYR A 53 -1.71 9.42 -0.30
CA TYR A 53 -2.48 9.97 0.82
C TYR A 53 -2.84 11.44 0.62
N ILE A 54 -1.91 12.26 0.13
CA ILE A 54 -2.16 13.68 -0.10
C ILE A 54 -3.14 13.85 -1.25
N THR A 55 -2.96 13.09 -2.34
CA THR A 55 -3.90 13.08 -3.47
C THR A 55 -5.30 12.64 -3.04
N ALA A 56 -5.41 11.66 -2.13
CA ALA A 56 -6.69 11.22 -1.58
C ALA A 56 -7.40 12.28 -0.74
N LEU A 57 -6.72 13.35 -0.29
CA LEU A 57 -7.33 14.48 0.42
C LEU A 57 -7.83 15.59 -0.51
N PHE A 58 -7.58 15.52 -1.82
CA PHE A 58 -8.01 16.55 -2.77
C PHE A 58 -9.54 16.77 -2.77
N PRO A 59 -10.40 15.73 -2.74
CA PRO A 59 -11.84 15.94 -2.63
C PRO A 59 -12.25 16.74 -1.41
N LEU A 60 -11.51 16.63 -0.30
CA LEU A 60 -11.80 17.36 0.93
C LEU A 60 -11.71 18.88 0.75
N ILE A 61 -10.86 19.34 -0.18
CA ILE A 61 -10.65 20.76 -0.48
C ILE A 61 -11.44 21.19 -1.72
N LEU A 62 -11.53 20.32 -2.72
CA LEU A 62 -12.01 20.68 -4.06
C LEU A 62 -13.44 20.23 -4.35
N ALA A 63 -13.96 19.17 -3.72
CA ALA A 63 -15.26 18.61 -4.11
C ALA A 63 -16.45 19.54 -3.80
N ILE A 64 -16.42 20.24 -2.65
CA ILE A 64 -17.50 21.16 -2.26
C ILE A 64 -17.47 22.45 -3.12
N PRO A 65 -16.33 23.16 -3.29
CA PRO A 65 -16.30 24.35 -4.15
C PRO A 65 -16.65 24.06 -5.62
N LEU A 66 -16.38 22.85 -6.10
CA LEU A 66 -16.75 22.41 -7.45
C LEU A 66 -18.19 21.89 -7.55
N GLY A 67 -18.94 21.86 -6.44
CA GLY A 67 -20.31 21.35 -6.39
C GLY A 67 -20.44 19.87 -6.72
N ILE A 68 -19.38 19.07 -6.52
CA ILE A 68 -19.33 17.64 -6.84
C ILE A 68 -20.03 16.83 -5.74
N LEU A 69 -19.77 17.16 -4.47
CA LEU A 69 -20.32 16.49 -3.29
C LEU A 69 -20.90 17.54 -2.33
N SER A 70 -21.94 17.16 -1.59
CA SER A 70 -22.39 17.93 -0.43
C SER A 70 -21.45 17.72 0.76
N THR A 71 -21.58 18.55 1.80
CA THR A 71 -20.80 18.40 3.04
C THR A 71 -21.09 17.07 3.74
N SER A 72 -22.33 16.58 3.69
CA SER A 72 -22.72 15.29 4.28
C SER A 72 -22.13 14.12 3.50
N ASP A 73 -22.20 14.14 2.17
CA ASP A 73 -21.66 13.04 1.34
C ASP A 73 -20.14 12.94 1.49
N LEU A 74 -19.47 14.08 1.57
CA LEU A 74 -18.03 14.13 1.84
C LEU A 74 -17.71 13.54 3.21
N ALA A 75 -18.45 13.92 4.26
CA ALA A 75 -18.24 13.39 5.60
C ALA A 75 -18.47 11.87 5.67
N GLU A 76 -19.48 11.35 4.98
CA GLU A 76 -19.76 9.91 4.91
C GLU A 76 -18.65 9.15 4.17
N ALA A 77 -18.12 9.70 3.08
CA ALA A 77 -17.05 9.09 2.31
C ALA A 77 -15.76 8.90 3.14
N TYR A 78 -15.39 9.87 3.97
CA TYR A 78 -14.19 9.78 4.83
C TYR A 78 -14.46 9.13 6.20
N GLY A 79 -15.70 9.18 6.68
CA GLY A 79 -16.14 8.63 7.96
C GLY A 79 -16.78 7.24 7.86
N ASN A 80 -16.57 6.52 6.77
CA ASN A 80 -17.18 5.20 6.57
C ASN A 80 -16.69 4.19 7.62
N GLY A 81 -17.61 3.35 8.13
CA GLY A 81 -17.29 2.32 9.12
C GLY A 81 -16.16 1.37 8.70
N SER A 82 -15.99 1.13 7.40
CA SER A 82 -14.89 0.31 6.87
C SER A 82 -13.53 0.94 7.12
N VAL A 83 -13.40 2.27 7.01
CA VAL A 83 -12.16 3.00 7.30
C VAL A 83 -11.76 2.82 8.76
N TYR A 84 -12.73 2.96 9.68
CA TYR A 84 -12.50 2.74 11.10
C TYR A 84 -12.18 1.29 11.44
N LEU A 85 -12.79 0.32 10.75
CA LEU A 85 -12.48 -1.09 10.90
C LEU A 85 -11.03 -1.39 10.51
N PHE A 86 -10.57 -0.90 9.36
CA PHE A 86 -9.16 -1.04 8.95
C PHE A 86 -8.21 -0.31 9.90
N PHE A 87 -8.59 0.88 10.37
CA PHE A 87 -7.80 1.61 11.36
C PHE A 87 -7.62 0.82 12.66
N GLY A 88 -8.70 0.27 13.22
CA GLY A 88 -8.64 -0.62 14.38
C GLY A 88 -7.82 -1.88 14.11
N GLY A 89 -7.98 -2.49 12.94
CA GLY A 89 -7.19 -3.63 12.48
C GLY A 89 -5.69 -3.33 12.43
N PHE A 90 -5.28 -2.16 11.94
CA PHE A 90 -3.88 -1.76 11.92
C PHE A 90 -3.32 -1.50 13.33
N ILE A 91 -4.10 -0.91 14.24
CA ILE A 91 -3.68 -0.76 15.64
C ILE A 91 -3.43 -2.13 16.27
N LEU A 92 -4.33 -3.10 16.05
CA LEU A 92 -4.16 -4.47 16.53
C LEU A 92 -2.91 -5.13 15.92
N ALA A 93 -2.72 -5.00 14.60
CA ALA A 93 -1.56 -5.52 13.90
C ALA A 93 -0.23 -4.93 14.44
N LEU A 94 -0.18 -3.62 14.67
CA LEU A 94 0.97 -2.94 15.30
C LEU A 94 1.21 -3.44 16.74
N GLY A 95 0.14 -3.74 17.48
CA GLY A 95 0.23 -4.40 18.78
C GLY A 95 0.91 -5.76 18.69
N LEU A 96 0.46 -6.62 17.78
CA LEU A 96 1.07 -7.94 17.53
C LEU A 96 2.52 -7.83 17.05
N GLU A 97 2.82 -6.80 16.26
CA GLU A 97 4.17 -6.49 15.79
C GLU A 97 5.09 -6.15 16.96
N LYS A 98 4.67 -5.23 17.83
CA LYS A 98 5.42 -4.80 19.03
C LYS A 98 5.77 -5.97 19.95
N TRP A 99 4.89 -6.94 20.10
CA TRP A 99 5.11 -8.14 20.92
C TRP A 99 5.75 -9.30 20.15
N LYS A 100 6.10 -9.10 18.88
CA LYS A 100 6.71 -10.11 18.00
C LYS A 100 5.92 -11.42 17.93
N VAL A 101 4.59 -11.35 18.08
CA VAL A 101 3.71 -12.54 18.14
C VAL A 101 3.79 -13.34 16.84
N HIS A 102 3.71 -12.65 15.73
CA HIS A 102 3.95 -13.17 14.39
C HIS A 102 5.29 -13.91 14.20
N GLU A 103 6.42 -13.44 14.77
CA GLU A 103 7.68 -14.19 14.76
C GLU A 103 7.61 -15.47 15.60
N GLN A 104 6.86 -15.45 16.71
CA GLN A 104 6.67 -16.64 17.55
C GLN A 104 5.84 -17.70 16.82
N ILE A 105 4.79 -17.28 16.12
CA ILE A 105 3.96 -18.16 15.29
C ILE A 105 4.79 -18.75 14.15
N ALA A 106 5.53 -17.91 13.42
CA ALA A 106 6.38 -18.35 12.32
C ALA A 106 7.41 -19.40 12.76
N ARG A 107 8.11 -19.15 13.87
CA ARG A 107 9.08 -20.09 14.44
C ARG A 107 8.45 -21.41 14.83
N ARG A 108 7.24 -21.40 15.42
CA ARG A 108 6.50 -22.62 15.76
C ARG A 108 6.12 -23.43 14.52
N ILE A 109 5.61 -22.77 13.48
CA ILE A 109 5.28 -23.43 12.20
C ILE A 109 6.52 -24.10 11.62
N VAL A 110 7.64 -23.39 11.53
CA VAL A 110 8.89 -23.97 11.00
C VAL A 110 9.38 -25.15 11.85
N SER A 111 9.28 -25.05 13.18
CA SER A 111 9.69 -26.15 14.07
C SER A 111 8.85 -27.42 13.91
N LEU A 112 7.57 -27.29 13.53
CA LEU A 112 6.65 -28.42 13.34
C LEU A 112 6.88 -29.16 12.02
N VAL A 113 7.31 -28.46 10.97
CA VAL A 113 7.40 -29.02 9.62
C VAL A 113 8.69 -29.86 9.43
N GLY A 114 9.70 -29.71 10.30
CA GLY A 114 10.89 -30.56 10.38
C GLY A 114 12.07 -30.13 9.50
N ASN A 115 13.13 -30.96 9.43
CA ASN A 115 14.46 -30.54 8.96
C ASN A 115 14.83 -30.87 7.50
N SER A 116 13.89 -31.29 6.64
CA SER A 116 14.22 -31.54 5.22
C SER A 116 13.96 -30.30 4.36
N LYS A 117 14.80 -30.04 3.36
CA LYS A 117 14.68 -28.86 2.45
C LYS A 117 13.25 -28.58 1.95
N PRO A 118 12.51 -29.57 1.37
CA PRO A 118 11.16 -29.29 0.87
C PRO A 118 10.16 -28.99 1.98
N ARG A 119 10.35 -29.57 3.17
CA ARG A 119 9.52 -29.33 4.34
C ARG A 119 9.76 -27.92 4.91
N ILE A 120 11.01 -27.50 5.02
CA ILE A 120 11.34 -26.12 5.46
C ILE A 120 10.72 -25.10 4.49
N LEU A 121 10.83 -25.32 3.18
CA LEU A 121 10.21 -24.44 2.18
C LEU A 121 8.68 -24.40 2.32
N LEU A 122 8.03 -25.54 2.52
CA LEU A 122 6.59 -25.62 2.75
C LEU A 122 6.18 -24.87 4.03
N GLY A 123 6.93 -25.06 5.13
CA GLY A 123 6.69 -24.32 6.38
C GLY A 123 6.85 -22.81 6.21
N PHE A 124 7.82 -22.38 5.41
CA PHE A 124 8.04 -20.98 5.08
C PHE A 124 6.89 -20.40 4.23
N LEU A 125 6.43 -21.13 3.21
CA LEU A 125 5.30 -20.72 2.37
C LEU A 125 4.00 -20.63 3.19
N LEU A 126 3.70 -21.64 4.01
CA LEU A 126 2.52 -21.65 4.87
C LEU A 126 2.58 -20.52 5.91
N SER A 127 3.72 -20.33 6.56
CA SER A 127 3.90 -19.24 7.52
C SER A 127 3.72 -17.89 6.86
N THR A 128 4.32 -17.66 5.69
CA THR A 128 4.18 -16.40 4.95
C THR A 128 2.72 -16.16 4.58
N GLY A 129 2.04 -17.15 4.02
CA GLY A 129 0.64 -17.03 3.61
C GLY A 129 -0.29 -16.75 4.79
N LEU A 130 -0.14 -17.48 5.90
CA LEU A 130 -0.94 -17.27 7.10
C LEU A 130 -0.71 -15.89 7.71
N LEU A 131 0.55 -15.46 7.83
CA LEU A 131 0.86 -14.14 8.38
C LEU A 131 0.37 -13.01 7.48
N SER A 132 0.47 -13.16 6.15
CA SER A 132 0.02 -12.17 5.17
C SER A 132 -1.49 -11.90 5.20
N MET A 133 -2.30 -12.79 5.79
CA MET A 133 -3.74 -12.58 5.96
C MET A 133 -4.07 -11.60 7.09
N TRP A 134 -3.21 -11.49 8.10
CA TRP A 134 -3.47 -10.70 9.32
C TRP A 134 -2.53 -9.49 9.46
N ILE A 135 -1.47 -9.44 8.66
CA ILE A 135 -0.42 -8.43 8.68
C ILE A 135 -0.32 -7.84 7.27
N SER A 136 0.17 -6.60 7.14
CA SER A 136 0.42 -6.02 5.82
C SER A 136 1.42 -6.87 5.03
N ASN A 137 1.18 -7.02 3.73
CA ASN A 137 2.03 -7.83 2.84
C ASN A 137 3.49 -7.34 2.87
N THR A 138 3.70 -6.02 2.89
CA THR A 138 5.02 -5.40 2.98
C THR A 138 5.74 -5.74 4.28
N ALA A 139 5.05 -5.67 5.43
CA ALA A 139 5.66 -6.03 6.71
C ALA A 139 5.99 -7.53 6.76
N THR A 140 5.08 -8.38 6.28
CA THR A 140 5.31 -9.84 6.21
C THR A 140 6.55 -10.16 5.38
N ALA A 141 6.73 -9.54 4.22
CA ALA A 141 7.91 -9.76 3.38
C ALA A 141 9.22 -9.32 4.08
N LEU A 142 9.22 -8.13 4.69
CA LEU A 142 10.40 -7.59 5.40
C LEU A 142 10.83 -8.46 6.57
N MET A 143 9.89 -9.12 7.23
CA MET A 143 10.16 -10.05 8.32
C MET A 143 10.63 -11.43 7.88
N MET A 144 10.02 -11.95 6.82
CA MET A 144 10.35 -13.28 6.31
C MET A 144 11.75 -13.29 5.67
N LEU A 145 12.23 -12.14 5.17
CA LEU A 145 13.56 -11.98 4.60
C LEU A 145 14.71 -12.36 5.57
N PRO A 146 14.88 -11.75 6.77
CA PRO A 146 15.93 -12.13 7.70
C PRO A 146 15.78 -13.57 8.20
N MET A 147 14.55 -14.09 8.35
CA MET A 147 14.33 -15.49 8.71
C MET A 147 14.80 -16.45 7.61
N ALA A 148 14.50 -16.15 6.35
CA ALA A 148 14.98 -16.94 5.21
C ALA A 148 16.50 -16.97 5.15
N LEU A 149 17.15 -15.82 5.35
CA LEU A 149 18.61 -15.72 5.39
C LEU A 149 19.21 -16.56 6.53
N ALA A 150 18.62 -16.51 7.73
CA ALA A 150 19.07 -17.31 8.87
C ALA A 150 18.96 -18.83 8.59
N ILE A 151 17.90 -19.27 7.92
CA ILE A 151 17.72 -20.68 7.51
C ILE A 151 18.79 -21.08 6.50
N ILE A 152 19.04 -20.26 5.48
CA ILE A 152 20.06 -20.55 4.45
C ILE A 152 21.45 -20.64 5.07
N GLN A 153 21.78 -19.76 6.01
CA GLN A 153 23.07 -19.77 6.72
C GLN A 153 23.23 -20.98 7.65
N ALA A 154 22.14 -21.48 8.23
CA ALA A 154 22.16 -22.68 9.07
C ALA A 154 22.27 -23.99 8.27
N MET A 155 22.07 -23.96 6.95
CA MET A 155 22.20 -25.15 6.09
C MET A 155 23.68 -25.49 5.80
N PRO A 156 24.04 -26.79 5.76
CA PRO A 156 25.36 -27.24 5.33
C PRO A 156 25.75 -26.69 3.95
N VAL A 157 27.04 -26.39 3.75
CA VAL A 157 27.57 -25.72 2.53
C VAL A 157 27.31 -26.54 1.26
N ASP A 158 27.35 -27.87 1.35
CA ASP A 158 26.99 -28.80 0.26
C ASP A 158 25.52 -28.68 -0.15
N GLN A 159 24.67 -28.23 0.77
CA GLN A 159 23.25 -28.07 0.57
C GLN A 159 22.83 -26.65 0.16
N GLN A 160 23.75 -25.66 0.20
CA GLN A 160 23.52 -24.28 -0.24
C GLN A 160 23.56 -24.10 -1.76
N LYS A 161 24.11 -25.06 -2.52
CA LYS A 161 24.10 -25.00 -4.00
C LYS A 161 22.69 -25.23 -4.54
N SER A 162 22.16 -24.22 -5.21
CA SER A 162 20.92 -24.32 -6.00
C SER A 162 21.12 -25.34 -7.12
N LYS A 163 20.13 -26.22 -7.35
CA LYS A 163 20.12 -27.13 -8.51
C LYS A 163 19.95 -26.38 -9.86
N PHE A 164 19.73 -25.06 -9.78
CA PHE A 164 19.51 -24.14 -10.89
C PHE A 164 20.65 -23.11 -11.06
N SER A 165 21.78 -23.30 -10.36
CA SER A 165 23.01 -22.50 -10.52
C SER A 165 24.11 -23.32 -11.17
#